data_AF-A0A521KBX7-F1
#
_entry.id   AF-A0A521KBX7-F1
#
_cell.length_a   1.000
_cell.length_b   1.000
_cell.length_c   1.000
_cell.angle_alpha   90.00
_cell.angle_beta   90.00
_cell.angle_gamma   90.00
#
_symmetry.space_group_name_H-M   'P 1'
#
loop_
_entity.id
_entity.type
_entity.pdbx_description
1 polymer ?
#
loop_
_entity_poly.entity_id
_entity_poly.type
_entity_poly.pdbx_seq_one_letter_code
_entity_poly.pdbx_strand_id
1 'polypeptide(L)'
;MRRFIGARMRQAYPSGDWFATRALTALTPAQEVTLRMDRERQQREVGATAPAEAVLDVQHFNQVILRNRDAFEKTFGTKATWNRVLTWMREVGDSRNEWAHPPLGDSDPGDVDRLLDTCERILQRVDAEVAKQVAALREGKIQPSEPAPVDTPPPPPPATLAGKGPVANLSAWRDLVTPHPDVQAGRYVKAEFAADLQQVHDGRATAEYGDAREFFDRTFVTADMKRLLAGVVRRLHGETGDPVYDLKTAFGGGKTHTMLAVYHLAKSPDAIAGHPDVRAIYDEAGGAPKKAAVAVLVGTHLDPATPHRLQEDTGGVEIHTLWGEMAWQLAGMQGYQMLADHDSKGRAPGSAVLERLFALAGPS
;
A
#
# COMPACT_ATOMS: atom_id res chain seq x y z
N MET A 1 -20.59 9.91 -17.24
CA MET A 1 -20.46 10.94 -16.17
C MET A 1 -19.17 11.76 -16.24
N ARG A 2 -17.94 11.17 -16.24
CA ARG A 2 -16.67 11.93 -16.30
C ARG A 2 -16.63 13.01 -17.40
N ARG A 3 -16.97 12.62 -18.64
CA ARG A 3 -17.05 13.55 -19.79
C ARG A 3 -18.03 14.69 -19.57
N PHE A 4 -19.19 14.42 -18.97
CA PHE A 4 -20.19 15.43 -18.64
C PHE A 4 -19.64 16.44 -17.62
N ILE A 5 -19.02 15.97 -16.53
CA ILE A 5 -18.40 16.84 -15.52
C ILE A 5 -17.33 17.72 -16.16
N GLY A 6 -16.40 17.13 -16.91
CA GLY A 6 -15.34 17.88 -17.59
C GLY A 6 -15.88 18.93 -18.56
N ALA A 7 -16.90 18.59 -19.35
CA ALA A 7 -17.52 19.54 -20.28
C ALA A 7 -18.19 20.72 -19.56
N ARG A 8 -18.95 20.46 -18.48
CA ARG A 8 -19.64 21.52 -17.71
C ARG A 8 -18.65 22.43 -16.98
N MET A 9 -17.59 21.85 -16.39
CA MET A 9 -16.56 22.62 -15.71
C MET A 9 -15.77 23.51 -16.67
N ARG A 10 -15.41 23.01 -17.87
CA ARG A 10 -14.77 23.83 -18.92
C ARG A 10 -15.66 24.95 -19.43
N GLN A 11 -16.98 24.71 -19.52
CA GLN A 11 -17.94 25.72 -19.92
C GLN A 11 -18.11 26.82 -18.86
N ALA A 12 -18.16 26.45 -17.59
CA ALA A 12 -18.31 27.40 -16.48
C ALA A 12 -17.02 28.17 -16.18
N TYR A 13 -15.86 27.54 -16.37
CA TYR A 13 -14.55 28.09 -16.06
C TYR A 13 -13.59 27.99 -17.27
N PRO A 14 -13.80 28.80 -18.32
CA PRO A 14 -13.00 28.73 -19.55
C PRO A 14 -11.56 29.26 -19.38
N SER A 15 -11.34 30.12 -18.38
CA SER A 15 -10.09 30.84 -18.16
C SER A 15 -9.38 30.29 -16.91
N GLY A 16 -8.55 29.25 -17.08
CA GLY A 16 -7.72 28.69 -16.01
C GLY A 16 -7.78 27.16 -15.94
N ASP A 17 -6.90 26.58 -15.13
CA ASP A 17 -6.92 25.15 -14.84
C ASP A 17 -8.08 24.84 -13.87
N TRP A 18 -9.28 24.69 -14.42
CA TRP A 18 -10.48 24.32 -13.65
C TRP A 18 -10.26 23.04 -12.85
N PHE A 19 -9.43 22.12 -13.34
CA PHE A 19 -9.19 20.85 -12.68
C PHE A 19 -8.42 21.08 -11.39
N ALA A 20 -7.28 21.77 -11.46
CA ALA A 20 -6.49 22.08 -10.28
C ALA A 20 -7.19 23.04 -9.30
N THR A 21 -7.89 24.06 -9.81
CA THR A 21 -8.43 25.14 -8.98
C THR A 21 -9.82 24.88 -8.41
N ARG A 22 -10.61 24.00 -9.04
CA ARG A 22 -12.01 23.76 -8.67
C ARG A 22 -12.33 22.30 -8.40
N ALA A 23 -11.82 21.38 -9.21
CA ALA A 23 -12.11 19.95 -9.05
C ALA A 23 -11.30 19.34 -7.90
N LEU A 24 -9.99 19.58 -7.85
CA LEU A 24 -9.12 19.08 -6.78
C LEU A 24 -9.44 19.71 -5.41
N THR A 25 -9.63 21.02 -5.37
CA THR A 25 -9.95 21.76 -4.14
C THR A 25 -11.33 21.45 -3.57
N ALA A 26 -12.21 20.82 -4.36
CA ALA A 26 -13.51 20.34 -3.89
C ALA A 26 -13.41 19.05 -3.05
N LEU A 27 -12.28 18.35 -3.12
CA LEU A 27 -12.07 17.05 -2.49
C LEU A 27 -11.45 17.19 -1.10
N THR A 28 -11.43 16.09 -0.34
CA THR A 28 -10.68 16.04 0.91
C THR A 28 -9.17 16.10 0.64
N PRO A 29 -8.33 16.55 1.60
CA PRO A 29 -6.88 16.62 1.39
C PRO A 29 -6.25 15.28 0.93
N ALA A 30 -6.73 14.17 1.48
CA ALA A 30 -6.25 12.83 1.10
C ALA A 30 -6.61 12.47 -0.36
N GLN A 31 -7.85 12.75 -0.78
CA GLN A 31 -8.30 12.53 -2.15
C GLN A 31 -7.58 13.46 -3.13
N GLU A 32 -7.39 14.73 -2.77
CA GLU A 32 -6.65 15.69 -3.58
C GLU A 32 -5.23 15.21 -3.87
N VAL A 33 -4.48 14.81 -2.83
CA VAL A 33 -3.10 14.31 -2.98
C VAL A 33 -3.09 13.07 -3.88
N THR A 34 -4.01 12.14 -3.67
CA THR A 34 -4.12 10.91 -4.48
C THR A 34 -4.37 11.23 -5.96
N LEU A 35 -5.36 12.08 -6.27
CA LEU A 35 -5.64 12.46 -7.65
C LEU A 35 -4.53 13.27 -8.31
N ARG A 36 -3.79 14.09 -7.55
CA ARG A 36 -2.61 14.80 -8.07
C ARG A 36 -1.57 13.79 -8.53
N MET A 37 -1.27 12.78 -7.70
CA MET A 37 -0.33 11.72 -8.05
C MET A 37 -0.83 10.90 -9.26
N ASP A 38 -2.11 10.54 -9.30
CA ASP A 38 -2.70 9.84 -10.45
C ASP A 38 -2.65 10.68 -11.73
N ARG A 39 -2.83 12.00 -11.62
CA ARG A 39 -2.75 12.93 -12.75
C ARG A 39 -1.31 13.04 -13.26
N GLU A 40 -0.34 13.18 -12.36
CA GLU A 40 1.09 13.19 -12.73
C GLU A 40 1.50 11.87 -13.38
N ARG A 41 1.04 10.75 -12.84
CA ARG A 41 1.28 9.42 -13.40
C ARG A 41 0.68 9.28 -14.80
N GLN A 42 -0.58 9.68 -14.98
CA GLN A 42 -1.25 9.67 -16.29
C GLN A 42 -0.53 10.56 -17.32
N GLN A 43 -0.03 11.73 -16.91
CA GLN A 43 0.74 12.62 -17.78
C GLN A 43 2.07 12.00 -18.22
N ARG A 44 2.72 11.20 -17.35
CA ARG A 44 3.94 10.46 -17.69
C ARG A 44 3.68 9.29 -18.64
N GLU A 45 2.55 8.60 -18.48
CA GLU A 45 2.23 7.38 -19.23
C GLU A 45 1.58 7.67 -20.60
N VAL A 46 0.65 8.63 -20.66
CA VAL A 46 -0.19 8.91 -21.85
C VAL A 46 0.17 10.27 -22.49
N GLY A 47 1.03 11.07 -21.83
CA GLY A 47 1.41 12.41 -22.27
C GLY A 47 0.39 13.49 -21.89
N ALA A 48 0.69 14.75 -22.22
CA ALA A 48 -0.12 15.93 -21.86
C ALA A 48 -1.50 16.00 -22.56
N THR A 49 -1.80 15.08 -23.48
CA THR A 49 -3.04 15.06 -24.29
C THR A 49 -4.22 14.42 -23.57
N ALA A 50 -4.00 13.68 -22.47
CA ALA A 50 -5.08 13.05 -21.72
C ALA A 50 -5.96 14.11 -21.00
N PRO A 51 -7.31 14.06 -21.15
CA PRO A 51 -8.21 15.03 -20.52
C PRO A 51 -8.13 14.92 -19.00
N ALA A 52 -8.12 16.07 -18.32
CA ALA A 52 -7.92 16.12 -16.86
C ALA A 52 -9.01 15.35 -16.09
N GLU A 53 -10.24 15.33 -16.60
CA GLU A 53 -11.35 14.56 -16.04
C GLU A 53 -11.17 13.04 -16.08
N ALA A 54 -10.14 12.51 -16.77
CA ALA A 54 -9.94 11.06 -16.91
C ALA A 54 -9.62 10.36 -15.59
N VAL A 55 -8.93 11.05 -14.66
CA VAL A 55 -8.59 10.53 -13.32
C VAL A 55 -9.75 10.62 -12.31
N LEU A 56 -10.85 11.29 -12.64
CA LEU A 56 -11.99 11.42 -11.74
C LEU A 56 -12.78 10.12 -11.64
N ASP A 57 -12.64 9.37 -10.56
CA ASP A 57 -13.54 8.26 -10.24
C ASP A 57 -14.94 8.67 -9.72
N VAL A 58 -15.90 7.73 -9.74
CA VAL A 58 -17.30 7.89 -9.28
C VAL A 58 -17.38 8.52 -7.89
N GLN A 59 -16.51 8.09 -6.97
CA GLN A 59 -16.44 8.61 -5.60
C GLN A 59 -16.19 10.13 -5.52
N HIS A 60 -15.60 10.74 -6.55
CA HIS A 60 -15.29 12.17 -6.59
C HIS A 60 -16.46 13.02 -7.10
N PHE A 61 -17.38 12.44 -7.88
CA PHE A 61 -18.40 13.20 -8.60
C PHE A 61 -19.30 14.00 -7.67
N ASN A 62 -19.68 13.41 -6.53
CA ASN A 62 -20.54 14.06 -5.54
C ASN A 62 -19.93 15.38 -5.05
N GLN A 63 -18.68 15.34 -4.58
CA GLN A 63 -17.99 16.51 -4.03
C GLN A 63 -17.71 17.57 -5.10
N VAL A 64 -17.25 17.15 -6.29
CA VAL A 64 -16.98 18.06 -7.40
C VAL A 64 -18.26 18.79 -7.82
N ILE A 65 -19.39 18.09 -7.93
CA ILE A 65 -20.68 18.70 -8.30
C ILE A 65 -21.19 19.58 -7.16
N LEU A 66 -21.14 19.11 -5.91
CA LEU A 66 -21.58 19.85 -4.73
C LEU A 66 -20.89 21.21 -4.60
N ARG A 67 -19.56 21.25 -4.77
CA ARG A 67 -18.74 22.44 -4.56
C ARG A 67 -18.71 23.40 -5.75
N ASN A 68 -19.17 22.97 -6.93
CA ASN A 68 -19.18 23.77 -8.16
C ASN A 68 -20.61 23.90 -8.71
N ARG A 69 -21.55 24.29 -7.84
CA ARG A 69 -22.99 24.29 -8.13
C ARG A 69 -23.37 25.11 -9.37
N ASP A 70 -22.74 26.26 -9.56
CA ASP A 70 -22.90 27.15 -10.70
C ASP A 70 -22.66 26.45 -12.06
N ALA A 71 -21.77 25.46 -12.11
CA ALA A 71 -21.53 24.68 -13.32
C ALA A 71 -22.67 23.68 -13.64
N PHE A 72 -23.44 23.24 -12.63
CA PHE A 72 -24.36 22.11 -12.74
C PHE A 72 -25.83 22.43 -12.46
N GLU A 73 -26.14 23.58 -11.85
CA GLU A 73 -27.49 23.93 -11.40
C GLU A 73 -28.52 23.93 -12.53
N LYS A 74 -28.14 24.34 -13.75
CA LYS A 74 -29.03 24.30 -14.91
C LYS A 74 -29.41 22.88 -15.34
N THR A 75 -28.56 21.89 -15.05
CA THR A 75 -28.81 20.48 -15.38
C THR A 75 -29.69 19.81 -14.33
N PHE A 76 -29.41 20.07 -13.05
CA PHE A 76 -30.12 19.38 -11.96
C PHE A 76 -31.31 20.18 -11.40
N GLY A 77 -31.53 21.41 -11.87
CA GLY A 77 -32.75 22.17 -11.67
C GLY A 77 -32.94 22.67 -10.24
N THR A 78 -34.12 22.39 -9.66
CA THR A 78 -34.53 22.92 -8.35
C THR A 78 -33.65 22.39 -7.20
N LYS A 79 -33.63 23.10 -6.07
CA LYS A 79 -32.92 22.68 -4.85
C LYS A 79 -33.34 21.27 -4.38
N ALA A 80 -34.61 20.91 -4.53
CA ALA A 80 -35.11 19.58 -4.16
C ALA A 80 -34.51 18.49 -5.06
N THR A 81 -34.50 18.71 -6.38
CA THR A 81 -33.91 17.77 -7.34
C THR A 81 -32.39 17.67 -7.17
N TRP A 82 -31.71 18.80 -6.95
CA TRP A 82 -30.29 18.85 -6.63
C TRP A 82 -29.92 17.95 -5.45
N ASN A 83 -30.62 18.09 -4.32
CA ASN A 83 -30.35 17.28 -3.13
C ASN A 83 -30.59 15.78 -3.36
N ARG A 84 -31.62 15.43 -4.14
CA ARG A 84 -31.87 14.02 -4.53
C ARG A 84 -30.72 13.47 -5.38
N VAL A 85 -30.27 14.22 -6.38
CA VAL A 85 -29.16 13.81 -7.25
C VAL A 85 -27.87 13.61 -6.44
N LEU A 86 -27.57 14.49 -5.48
CA LEU A 86 -26.41 14.29 -4.60
C LEU A 86 -26.55 13.04 -3.72
N THR A 87 -27.75 12.74 -3.23
CA THR A 87 -27.99 11.52 -2.44
C THR A 87 -27.76 10.28 -3.30
N TRP A 88 -28.31 10.26 -4.51
CA TRP A 88 -28.11 9.18 -5.49
C TRP A 88 -26.65 9.03 -5.90
N MET A 89 -25.91 10.12 -6.10
CA MET A 89 -24.48 10.05 -6.42
C MET A 89 -23.64 9.48 -5.27
N ARG A 90 -24.05 9.69 -4.01
CA ARG A 90 -23.40 9.07 -2.87
C ARG A 90 -23.66 7.57 -2.85
N GLU A 91 -24.91 7.15 -3.02
CA GLU A 91 -25.31 5.74 -3.12
C GLU A 91 -24.50 5.01 -4.21
N VAL A 92 -24.40 5.58 -5.42
CA VAL A 92 -23.58 4.99 -6.51
C VAL A 92 -22.09 4.92 -6.15
N GLY A 93 -21.58 5.90 -5.40
CA GLY A 93 -20.20 5.90 -4.91
C GLY A 93 -19.95 4.81 -3.88
N ASP A 94 -20.85 4.65 -2.92
CA ASP A 94 -20.79 3.65 -1.86
C ASP A 94 -20.87 2.23 -2.46
N SER A 95 -21.81 1.98 -3.38
CA SER A 95 -21.91 0.68 -4.06
C SER A 95 -20.70 0.35 -4.93
N ARG A 96 -20.09 1.35 -5.58
CA ARG A 96 -18.81 1.15 -6.31
C ARG A 96 -17.69 0.76 -5.35
N ASN A 97 -17.65 1.37 -4.17
CA ASN A 97 -16.64 1.08 -3.16
C ASN A 97 -16.80 -0.35 -2.59
N GLU A 98 -18.03 -0.76 -2.31
CA GLU A 98 -18.36 -2.13 -1.92
C GLU A 98 -18.01 -3.14 -3.02
N TRP A 99 -18.31 -2.84 -4.29
CA TRP A 99 -17.94 -3.73 -5.40
C TRP A 99 -16.41 -3.86 -5.58
N ALA A 100 -15.64 -2.81 -5.30
CA ALA A 100 -14.17 -2.87 -5.32
C ALA A 100 -13.58 -3.64 -4.13
N HIS A 101 -14.35 -3.81 -3.05
CA HIS A 101 -13.98 -4.53 -1.83
C HIS A 101 -15.10 -5.49 -1.41
N PRO A 102 -15.44 -6.47 -2.27
CA PRO A 102 -16.64 -7.26 -2.09
C PRO A 102 -16.52 -8.11 -0.81
N PRO A 103 -17.56 -8.13 0.04
CA PRO A 103 -17.68 -9.16 1.07
C PRO A 103 -17.75 -10.55 0.40
N LEU A 104 -17.51 -11.61 1.15
CA LEU A 104 -17.61 -12.99 0.63
C LEU A 104 -19.01 -13.23 0.01
N GLY A 105 -19.07 -13.41 -1.32
CA GLY A 105 -20.29 -13.71 -2.07
C GLY A 105 -20.54 -12.75 -3.23
N ASP A 106 -21.57 -13.05 -4.03
CA ASP A 106 -22.06 -12.15 -5.08
C ASP A 106 -22.92 -11.03 -4.47
N SER A 107 -23.04 -9.89 -5.18
CA SER A 107 -23.93 -8.80 -4.79
C SER A 107 -25.40 -9.24 -4.82
N ASP A 108 -26.19 -8.75 -3.86
CA ASP A 108 -27.63 -9.02 -3.83
C ASP A 108 -28.31 -8.49 -5.11
N PRO A 109 -29.09 -9.33 -5.83
CA PRO A 109 -29.73 -8.90 -7.08
C PRO A 109 -30.69 -7.70 -6.92
N GLY A 110 -31.31 -7.55 -5.75
CA GLY A 110 -32.17 -6.40 -5.44
C GLY A 110 -31.38 -5.10 -5.28
N ASP A 111 -30.20 -5.17 -4.65
CA ASP A 111 -29.28 -4.04 -4.56
C ASP A 111 -28.72 -3.63 -5.93
N VAL A 112 -28.45 -4.61 -6.80
CA VAL A 112 -28.04 -4.35 -8.19
C VAL A 112 -29.15 -3.65 -8.99
N ASP A 113 -30.40 -4.13 -8.90
CA ASP A 113 -31.55 -3.48 -9.57
C ASP A 113 -31.74 -2.04 -9.09
N ARG A 114 -31.66 -1.82 -7.78
CA ARG A 114 -31.75 -0.50 -7.15
C ARG A 114 -30.64 0.42 -7.64
N LEU A 115 -29.41 -0.06 -7.70
CA LEU A 115 -28.27 0.72 -8.19
C LEU A 115 -28.47 1.14 -9.65
N LEU A 116 -28.98 0.24 -10.49
CA LEU A 116 -29.30 0.55 -11.90
C LEU A 116 -30.43 1.57 -12.01
N ASP A 117 -31.49 1.47 -11.20
CA ASP A 117 -32.55 2.49 -11.11
C ASP A 117 -32.00 3.86 -10.72
N THR A 118 -31.13 3.91 -9.70
CA THR A 118 -30.47 5.15 -9.26
C THR A 118 -29.60 5.74 -10.37
N CYS A 119 -28.81 4.92 -11.06
CA CYS A 119 -28.00 5.34 -12.21
C CYS A 119 -28.87 5.90 -13.34
N GLU A 120 -29.96 5.21 -13.69
CA GLU A 120 -30.91 5.64 -14.70
C GLU A 120 -31.48 7.03 -14.39
N ARG A 121 -31.97 7.26 -13.16
CA ARG A 121 -32.55 8.55 -12.74
C ARG A 121 -31.57 9.71 -12.81
N ILE A 122 -30.30 9.46 -12.49
CA ILE A 122 -29.23 10.45 -12.65
C ILE A 122 -29.03 10.73 -14.15
N LEU A 123 -28.89 9.67 -14.95
CA LEU A 123 -28.58 9.78 -16.38
C LEU A 123 -29.71 10.41 -17.19
N GLN A 124 -30.98 10.22 -16.83
CA GLN A 124 -32.13 10.89 -17.48
C GLN A 124 -31.97 12.42 -17.53
N ARG A 125 -31.19 13.00 -16.61
CA ARG A 125 -30.91 14.45 -16.55
C ARG A 125 -29.62 14.85 -17.26
N VAL A 126 -28.75 13.90 -17.55
CA VAL A 126 -27.41 14.11 -18.12
C VAL A 126 -27.40 13.75 -19.60
N ASP A 127 -27.88 12.55 -19.92
CA ASP A 127 -27.92 11.94 -21.25
C ASP A 127 -29.07 10.92 -21.31
N ALA A 128 -30.14 11.27 -22.02
CA ALA A 128 -31.35 10.47 -22.10
C ALA A 128 -31.15 9.15 -22.88
N GLU A 129 -30.20 9.09 -23.82
CA GLU A 129 -29.93 7.87 -24.59
C GLU A 129 -29.11 6.88 -23.74
N VAL A 130 -28.13 7.37 -22.98
CA VAL A 130 -27.40 6.52 -22.03
C VAL A 130 -28.33 6.03 -20.91
N ALA A 131 -29.30 6.84 -20.48
CA ALA A 131 -30.31 6.40 -19.53
C ALA A 131 -31.15 5.22 -20.06
N LYS A 132 -31.57 5.27 -21.33
CA LYS A 132 -32.28 4.14 -21.97
C LYS A 132 -31.43 2.87 -22.03
N GLN A 133 -30.12 2.99 -22.23
CA GLN A 133 -29.21 1.83 -22.20
C GLN A 133 -29.17 1.19 -20.80
N VAL A 134 -29.10 1.99 -19.74
CA VAL A 134 -29.15 1.50 -18.35
C VAL A 134 -30.50 0.85 -18.02
N ALA A 135 -31.61 1.44 -18.47
CA ALA A 135 -32.94 0.84 -18.31
C ALA A 135 -33.04 -0.52 -19.02
N ALA A 136 -32.50 -0.63 -20.23
CA ALA A 136 -32.50 -1.89 -20.98
C ALA A 136 -31.57 -2.96 -20.37
N LEU A 137 -30.45 -2.56 -19.74
CA LEU A 137 -29.61 -3.45 -18.93
C LEU A 137 -30.37 -3.99 -17.71
N ARG A 138 -31.08 -3.11 -17.00
CA ARG A 138 -31.89 -3.44 -15.82
C ARG A 138 -33.03 -4.41 -16.16
N GLU A 139 -33.71 -4.19 -17.28
CA GLU A 139 -34.77 -5.08 -17.79
C GLU A 139 -34.24 -6.40 -18.38
N GLY A 140 -32.92 -6.62 -18.37
CA GLY A 140 -32.29 -7.81 -18.95
C GLY A 140 -32.39 -7.91 -20.48
N LYS A 141 -32.83 -6.84 -21.16
CA LYS A 141 -32.96 -6.77 -22.62
C LYS A 141 -31.62 -6.62 -23.33
N ILE A 142 -30.63 -6.10 -22.61
CA ILE A 142 -29.24 -6.01 -23.03
C ILE A 142 -28.44 -6.76 -21.97
N GLN A 143 -27.66 -7.75 -22.37
CA GLN A 143 -26.62 -8.27 -21.49
C GLN A 143 -25.50 -7.22 -21.44
N PRO A 144 -24.80 -7.06 -20.29
CA PRO A 144 -23.56 -6.31 -20.28
C PRO A 144 -22.68 -6.90 -21.37
N SER A 145 -22.50 -6.17 -22.47
CA SER A 145 -21.42 -6.49 -23.38
C SER A 145 -20.16 -6.45 -22.52
N GLU A 146 -19.40 -7.55 -22.46
CA GLU A 146 -18.00 -7.46 -22.05
C GLU A 146 -17.48 -6.20 -22.75
N PRO A 147 -16.99 -5.20 -21.99
CA PRO A 147 -16.64 -3.93 -22.59
C PRO A 147 -15.72 -4.26 -23.76
N ALA A 148 -16.16 -3.95 -24.98
CA ALA A 148 -15.28 -4.02 -26.15
C ALA A 148 -14.01 -3.32 -25.69
N PRO A 149 -12.85 -4.03 -25.73
CA PRO A 149 -11.66 -3.66 -24.97
C PRO A 149 -11.52 -2.17 -25.10
N VAL A 150 -11.83 -1.47 -24.01
CA VAL A 150 -11.71 -0.02 -24.01
C VAL A 150 -10.26 0.16 -24.40
N ASP A 151 -10.00 1.05 -25.34
CA ASP A 151 -8.67 1.56 -25.63
C ASP A 151 -8.18 2.38 -24.41
N THR A 152 -8.43 1.88 -23.18
CA THR A 152 -7.43 1.92 -22.14
C THR A 152 -6.19 1.39 -22.81
N PRO A 153 -5.14 2.23 -22.95
CA PRO A 153 -3.82 1.67 -23.13
C PRO A 153 -3.72 0.51 -22.14
N PRO A 154 -3.22 -0.67 -22.57
CA PRO A 154 -3.01 -1.77 -21.63
C PRO A 154 -2.40 -1.17 -20.36
N PRO A 155 -2.79 -1.64 -19.15
CA PRO A 155 -2.14 -1.19 -17.93
C PRO A 155 -0.66 -1.14 -18.26
N PRO A 156 0.01 0.03 -18.10
CA PRO A 156 1.34 0.22 -18.62
C PRO A 156 2.11 -1.04 -18.27
N PRO A 157 2.66 -1.76 -19.27
CA PRO A 157 3.33 -3.03 -19.02
C PRO A 157 4.22 -2.81 -17.81
N PRO A 158 4.17 -3.69 -16.78
CA PRO A 158 4.77 -3.45 -15.48
C PRO A 158 6.11 -2.79 -15.71
N ALA A 159 6.19 -1.49 -15.35
CA ALA A 159 7.07 -0.51 -15.99
C ALA A 159 8.19 -1.20 -16.74
N THR A 160 8.04 -1.39 -18.06
CA THR A 160 9.11 -1.94 -18.88
C THR A 160 10.34 -1.13 -18.49
N LEU A 161 11.30 -1.79 -17.85
CA LEU A 161 12.64 -1.25 -17.63
C LEU A 161 12.99 -0.55 -18.93
N ALA A 162 13.10 0.78 -18.90
CA ALA A 162 13.31 1.56 -20.11
C ALA A 162 14.57 1.02 -20.80
N GLY A 163 14.37 0.25 -21.88
CA GLY A 163 15.45 -0.50 -22.49
C GLY A 163 14.97 -1.56 -23.50
N LYS A 164 14.86 -1.12 -24.76
CA LYS A 164 14.72 -1.93 -26.00
C LYS A 164 13.31 -2.54 -26.23
N GLY A 165 12.82 -2.44 -27.48
CA GLY A 165 11.52 -2.98 -27.91
C GLY A 165 11.41 -4.50 -27.74
N PRO A 166 10.27 -5.12 -28.11
CA PRO A 166 10.06 -6.56 -27.94
C PRO A 166 11.23 -7.31 -28.59
N VAL A 167 12.01 -8.00 -27.76
CA VAL A 167 13.06 -8.88 -28.23
C VAL A 167 12.34 -9.99 -28.99
N ALA A 168 12.48 -10.02 -30.32
CA ALA A 168 11.95 -11.12 -31.11
C ALA A 168 12.52 -12.44 -30.56
N ASN A 169 11.68 -13.47 -30.45
CA ASN A 169 12.00 -14.82 -29.93
C ASN A 169 12.09 -15.01 -28.40
N LEU A 170 11.37 -14.23 -27.58
CA LEU A 170 11.20 -14.60 -26.16
C LEU A 170 10.18 -15.74 -26.03
N SER A 171 10.58 -16.85 -25.41
CA SER A 171 9.67 -17.95 -25.07
C SER A 171 8.66 -17.51 -24.01
N ALA A 172 7.46 -18.11 -23.99
CA ALA A 172 6.51 -17.81 -22.93
C ALA A 172 7.12 -18.20 -21.58
N TRP A 173 6.88 -17.42 -20.52
CA TRP A 173 7.47 -17.71 -19.20
C TRP A 173 7.12 -19.12 -18.70
N ARG A 174 5.94 -19.63 -19.08
CA ARG A 174 5.48 -20.99 -18.77
C ARG A 174 6.37 -22.07 -19.39
N ASP A 175 7.03 -21.76 -20.49
CA ASP A 175 7.96 -22.66 -21.19
C ASP A 175 9.38 -22.57 -20.61
N LEU A 176 9.67 -21.51 -19.83
CA LEU A 176 10.99 -21.23 -19.25
C LEU A 176 11.07 -21.53 -17.75
N VAL A 177 9.94 -21.50 -17.04
CA VAL A 177 9.87 -21.60 -15.60
C VAL A 177 8.97 -22.75 -15.22
N THR A 178 9.50 -23.65 -14.40
CA THR A 178 8.73 -24.71 -13.75
C THR A 178 8.17 -24.15 -12.44
N PRO A 179 6.83 -24.07 -12.24
CA PRO A 179 6.25 -23.60 -10.98
C PRO A 179 6.73 -24.46 -9.81
N HIS A 180 6.78 -23.89 -8.60
CA HIS A 180 7.21 -24.66 -7.43
C HIS A 180 6.26 -25.85 -7.16
N PRO A 181 6.75 -27.01 -6.65
CA PRO A 181 5.96 -28.24 -6.54
C PRO A 181 4.64 -28.12 -5.76
N ASP A 182 4.56 -27.22 -4.80
CA ASP A 182 3.36 -26.89 -4.02
C ASP A 182 2.25 -26.24 -4.88
N VAL A 183 2.64 -25.29 -5.76
CA VAL A 183 1.77 -24.64 -6.73
C VAL A 183 1.31 -25.64 -7.78
N GLN A 184 2.22 -26.50 -8.27
CA GLN A 184 1.87 -27.55 -9.22
C GLN A 184 0.89 -28.57 -8.62
N ALA A 185 1.09 -28.93 -7.36
CA ALA A 185 0.25 -29.90 -6.66
C ALA A 185 -1.05 -29.31 -6.10
N GLY A 186 -1.28 -28.00 -6.25
CA GLY A 186 -2.45 -27.31 -5.70
C GLY A 186 -2.50 -27.30 -4.17
N ARG A 187 -1.38 -27.56 -3.49
CA ARG A 187 -1.26 -27.59 -2.02
C ARG A 187 -0.74 -26.26 -1.45
N TYR A 188 -1.04 -25.15 -2.11
CA TYR A 188 -0.58 -23.84 -1.67
C TYR A 188 -1.45 -23.34 -0.52
N VAL A 189 -0.84 -23.03 0.62
CA VAL A 189 -1.53 -22.39 1.74
C VAL A 189 -1.17 -20.91 1.70
N LYS A 190 -2.14 -20.01 1.48
CA LYS A 190 -1.89 -18.56 1.41
C LYS A 190 -1.12 -18.00 2.61
N ALA A 191 -1.27 -18.62 3.78
CA ALA A 191 -0.56 -18.23 5.00
C ALA A 191 0.96 -18.48 4.92
N GLU A 192 1.42 -19.46 4.13
CA GLU A 192 2.84 -19.77 3.94
C GLU A 192 3.57 -18.72 3.10
N PHE A 193 2.86 -17.87 2.36
CA PHE A 193 3.44 -16.78 1.54
C PHE A 193 3.38 -15.40 2.22
N ALA A 194 2.87 -15.33 3.44
CA ALA A 194 2.86 -14.10 4.21
C ALA A 194 4.12 -14.03 5.06
N ALA A 195 5.04 -13.13 4.69
CA ALA A 195 6.19 -12.80 5.52
C ALA A 195 5.71 -12.39 6.94
N ASP A 196 6.19 -13.11 7.96
CA ASP A 196 5.92 -12.84 9.37
C ASP A 196 7.24 -12.59 10.10
N LEU A 197 7.49 -11.32 10.42
CA LEU A 197 8.72 -10.89 11.08
C LEU A 197 8.87 -11.50 12.47
N GLN A 198 7.77 -11.75 13.20
CA GLN A 198 7.86 -12.37 14.52
C GLN A 198 8.26 -13.85 14.40
N GLN A 199 7.69 -14.58 13.46
CA GLN A 199 8.07 -15.98 13.25
C GLN A 199 9.55 -16.13 12.85
N VAL A 200 10.07 -15.19 12.05
CA VAL A 200 11.50 -15.17 11.72
C VAL A 200 12.33 -14.83 12.96
N HIS A 201 11.91 -13.84 13.75
CA HIS A 201 12.59 -13.48 15.00
C HIS A 201 12.66 -14.63 16.00
N ASP A 202 11.58 -15.41 16.13
CA ASP A 202 11.48 -16.54 17.05
C ASP A 202 12.13 -17.84 16.52
N GLY A 203 12.66 -17.83 15.29
CA GLY A 203 13.21 -19.03 14.65
C GLY A 203 12.16 -20.09 14.29
N ARG A 204 10.90 -19.70 14.12
CA ARG A 204 9.76 -20.57 13.79
C ARG A 204 9.32 -20.48 12.34
N ALA A 205 9.83 -19.51 11.58
CA ALA A 205 9.53 -19.34 10.17
C ALA A 205 10.07 -20.50 9.33
N THR A 206 9.46 -20.71 8.16
CA THR A 206 10.00 -21.60 7.13
C THR A 206 11.38 -21.11 6.66
N ALA A 207 12.21 -22.03 6.16
CA ALA A 207 13.58 -21.71 5.75
C ALA A 207 13.64 -20.55 4.72
N GLU A 208 12.64 -20.45 3.85
CA GLU A 208 12.52 -19.40 2.82
C GLU A 208 12.48 -17.97 3.39
N TYR A 209 12.01 -17.81 4.64
CA TYR A 209 12.00 -16.52 5.34
C TYR A 209 12.99 -16.47 6.50
N GLY A 210 13.25 -17.60 7.15
CA GLY A 210 14.08 -17.71 8.35
C GLY A 210 15.58 -17.80 8.05
N ASP A 211 15.97 -18.48 6.97
CA ASP A 211 17.37 -18.54 6.55
C ASP A 211 17.71 -17.33 5.67
N ALA A 212 18.77 -16.61 6.06
CA ALA A 212 19.14 -15.37 5.40
C ALA A 212 19.55 -15.59 3.92
N ARG A 213 20.19 -16.71 3.60
CA ARG A 213 20.61 -17.01 2.21
C ARG A 213 19.40 -17.38 1.37
N GLU A 214 18.57 -18.30 1.84
CA GLU A 214 17.35 -18.70 1.12
C GLU A 214 16.42 -17.50 0.89
N PHE A 215 16.32 -16.61 1.88
CA PHE A 215 15.56 -15.38 1.77
C PHE A 215 16.06 -14.51 0.62
N PHE A 216 17.37 -14.22 0.55
CA PHE A 216 17.92 -13.37 -0.52
C PHE A 216 17.93 -14.06 -1.89
N ASP A 217 18.15 -15.39 -1.95
CA ASP A 217 18.09 -16.17 -3.20
C ASP A 217 16.70 -16.11 -3.85
N ARG A 218 15.64 -15.96 -3.04
CA ARG A 218 14.24 -15.86 -3.48
C ARG A 218 13.72 -14.43 -3.54
N THR A 219 14.52 -13.45 -3.15
CA THR A 219 14.12 -12.05 -3.09
C THR A 219 14.67 -11.28 -4.27
N PHE A 220 13.79 -10.73 -5.09
CA PHE A 220 14.20 -9.74 -6.08
C PHE A 220 14.48 -8.39 -5.40
N VAL A 221 15.76 -8.05 -5.25
CA VAL A 221 16.19 -6.78 -4.65
C VAL A 221 15.95 -5.63 -5.63
N THR A 222 14.86 -4.88 -5.42
CA THR A 222 14.54 -3.70 -6.24
C THR A 222 15.54 -2.57 -6.00
N ALA A 223 15.61 -1.61 -6.92
CA ALA A 223 16.48 -0.44 -6.78
C ALA A 223 16.20 0.37 -5.50
N ASP A 224 14.93 0.52 -5.13
CA ASP A 224 14.53 1.25 -3.91
C ASP A 224 14.89 0.47 -2.64
N MET A 225 14.68 -0.85 -2.65
CA MET A 225 15.11 -1.73 -1.58
C MET A 225 16.63 -1.68 -1.41
N LYS A 226 17.39 -1.74 -2.51
CA LYS A 226 18.86 -1.63 -2.48
C LYS A 226 19.31 -0.33 -1.82
N ARG A 227 18.74 0.81 -2.22
CA ARG A 227 19.07 2.13 -1.65
C ARG A 227 18.76 2.22 -0.15
N LEU A 228 17.61 1.68 0.26
CA LEU A 228 17.21 1.61 1.66
C LEU A 228 18.20 0.76 2.46
N LEU A 229 18.49 -0.45 1.99
CA LEU A 229 19.39 -1.38 2.66
C LEU A 229 20.82 -0.83 2.75
N ALA A 230 21.32 -0.17 1.70
CA ALA A 230 22.61 0.50 1.73
C ALA A 230 22.63 1.65 2.76
N GLY A 231 21.54 2.41 2.89
CA GLY A 231 21.38 3.43 3.92
C GLY A 231 21.41 2.87 5.35
N VAL A 232 20.74 1.73 5.57
CA VAL A 232 20.78 1.01 6.85
C VAL A 232 22.20 0.56 7.17
N VAL A 233 22.91 -0.06 6.22
CA VAL A 233 24.29 -0.52 6.41
C VAL A 233 25.23 0.63 6.76
N ARG A 234 25.15 1.77 6.05
CA ARG A 234 25.94 2.97 6.37
C ARG A 234 25.73 3.45 7.80
N ARG A 235 24.48 3.48 8.28
CA ARG A 235 24.22 3.84 9.69
C ARG A 235 24.78 2.84 10.68
N LEU A 236 24.71 1.54 10.37
CA LEU A 236 25.31 0.51 11.22
C LEU A 236 26.84 0.62 11.25
N HIS A 237 27.48 1.23 10.24
CA HIS A 237 28.89 1.63 10.31
C HIS A 237 29.17 2.84 11.20
N GLY A 238 28.15 3.60 11.61
CA GLY A 238 28.29 4.86 12.32
C GLY A 238 28.36 6.09 11.39
N GLU A 239 28.02 5.93 10.11
CA GLU A 239 27.91 7.05 9.17
C GLU A 239 26.57 7.79 9.31
N THR A 240 26.49 8.98 8.70
CA THR A 240 25.27 9.78 8.65
C THR A 240 24.26 9.21 7.64
N GLY A 241 22.96 9.47 7.87
CA GLY A 241 21.87 9.01 7.00
C GLY A 241 20.49 9.28 7.60
N ASP A 242 19.50 8.43 7.30
CA ASP A 242 18.14 8.50 7.89
C ASP A 242 17.94 7.48 9.04
N PRO A 243 17.70 7.91 10.30
CA PRO A 243 17.55 6.98 11.44
C PRO A 243 16.27 6.19 11.46
N VAL A 244 15.26 6.69 10.75
CA VAL A 244 13.90 6.19 10.81
C VAL A 244 13.41 6.04 9.37
N TYR A 245 13.03 4.82 9.01
CA TYR A 245 12.45 4.51 7.72
C TYR A 245 10.95 4.30 7.88
N ASP A 246 10.16 5.17 7.25
CA ASP A 246 8.71 5.02 7.17
C ASP A 246 8.35 4.26 5.88
N LEU A 247 8.04 2.98 6.03
CA LEU A 247 7.66 2.11 4.90
C LEU A 247 6.20 2.38 4.51
N LYS A 248 5.98 3.41 3.69
CA LYS A 248 4.65 3.71 3.12
C LYS A 248 4.44 2.95 1.82
N THR A 249 3.76 1.82 1.89
CA THR A 249 3.22 1.16 0.69
C THR A 249 1.75 0.86 0.86
N ALA A 250 0.97 1.03 -0.20
CA ALA A 250 -0.37 0.47 -0.29
C ALA A 250 -0.29 -1.08 -0.17
N PHE A 251 -1.41 -1.72 0.20
CA PHE A 251 -1.53 -3.16 0.45
C PHE A 251 -0.64 -4.04 -0.47
N GLY A 252 0.05 -5.03 0.13
CA GLY A 252 0.88 -5.98 -0.61
C GLY A 252 2.25 -5.47 -1.09
N GLY A 253 2.59 -4.19 -0.87
CA GLY A 253 3.86 -3.61 -1.33
C GLY A 253 5.12 -3.97 -0.54
N GLY A 254 5.22 -5.19 0.00
CA GLY A 254 6.49 -5.73 0.52
C GLY A 254 7.06 -5.13 1.81
N LYS A 255 6.28 -4.42 2.65
CA LYS A 255 6.81 -3.79 3.89
C LYS A 255 7.49 -4.79 4.83
N THR A 256 6.77 -5.85 5.19
CA THR A 256 7.31 -6.90 6.06
C THR A 256 8.50 -7.58 5.40
N HIS A 257 8.48 -7.75 4.07
CA HIS A 257 9.60 -8.28 3.31
C HIS A 257 10.85 -7.40 3.39
N THR A 258 10.69 -6.07 3.26
CA THR A 258 11.78 -5.11 3.46
C THR A 258 12.30 -5.14 4.89
N MET A 259 11.42 -5.25 5.88
CA MET A 259 11.83 -5.42 7.28
C MET A 259 12.63 -6.71 7.50
N LEU A 260 12.24 -7.82 6.87
CA LEU A 260 13.00 -9.08 6.91
C LEU A 260 14.39 -8.94 6.29
N ALA A 261 14.50 -8.22 5.18
CA ALA A 261 15.80 -7.97 4.57
C ALA A 261 16.73 -7.14 5.48
N VAL A 262 16.19 -6.11 6.14
CA VAL A 262 16.92 -5.34 7.15
C VAL A 262 17.32 -6.23 8.33
N TYR A 263 16.40 -7.09 8.80
CA TYR A 263 16.64 -8.05 9.87
C TYR A 263 17.82 -8.98 9.54
N HIS A 264 17.80 -9.61 8.36
CA HIS A 264 18.85 -10.53 7.91
C HIS A 264 20.20 -9.86 7.71
N LEU A 265 20.21 -8.62 7.18
CA LEU A 265 21.44 -7.83 7.05
C LEU A 265 22.07 -7.49 8.40
N ALA A 266 21.25 -7.22 9.42
CA ALA A 266 21.74 -6.89 10.74
C ALA A 266 22.14 -8.13 11.57
N LYS A 267 21.39 -9.24 11.45
CA LYS A 267 21.61 -10.46 12.24
C LYS A 267 22.63 -11.43 11.64
N SER A 268 22.75 -11.48 10.31
CA SER A 268 23.55 -12.50 9.62
C SER A 268 24.45 -11.94 8.50
N PRO A 269 25.13 -10.79 8.68
CA PRO A 269 25.84 -10.12 7.59
C PRO A 269 26.88 -11.00 6.89
N ASP A 270 27.66 -11.77 7.66
CA ASP A 270 28.69 -12.66 7.10
C ASP A 270 28.10 -13.82 6.31
N ALA A 271 26.94 -14.33 6.72
CA ALA A 271 26.30 -15.47 6.07
C ALA A 271 25.88 -15.12 4.63
N ILE A 272 25.47 -13.88 4.39
CA ILE A 272 24.92 -13.42 3.11
C ILE A 272 25.89 -12.56 2.29
N ALA A 273 27.09 -12.27 2.79
CA ALA A 273 28.08 -11.43 2.11
C ALA A 273 28.47 -11.91 0.71
N GLY A 274 28.35 -13.22 0.45
CA GLY A 274 28.63 -13.82 -0.86
C GLY A 274 27.50 -13.67 -1.90
N HIS A 275 26.28 -13.31 -1.49
CA HIS A 275 25.15 -13.17 -2.40
C HIS A 275 25.33 -11.94 -3.30
N PRO A 276 25.16 -12.03 -4.64
CA PRO A 276 25.46 -10.93 -5.57
C PRO A 276 24.75 -9.62 -5.23
N ASP A 277 23.46 -9.67 -4.90
CA ASP A 277 22.69 -8.46 -4.57
C ASP A 277 23.13 -7.85 -3.23
N VAL A 278 23.49 -8.69 -2.26
CA VAL A 278 23.96 -8.24 -0.95
C VAL A 278 25.35 -7.63 -1.07
N ARG A 279 26.23 -8.24 -1.85
CA ARG A 279 27.53 -7.67 -2.19
C ARG A 279 27.37 -6.30 -2.85
N ALA A 280 26.43 -6.15 -3.78
CA ALA A 280 26.16 -4.86 -4.41
C ALA A 280 25.61 -3.80 -3.43
N ILE A 281 24.89 -4.22 -2.38
CA ILE A 281 24.47 -3.35 -1.26
C ILE A 281 25.69 -2.93 -0.42
N TYR A 282 26.55 -3.89 -0.06
CA TYR A 282 27.76 -3.63 0.72
C TYR A 282 28.75 -2.74 -0.01
N ASP A 283 28.98 -2.97 -1.30
CA ASP A 283 29.84 -2.13 -2.14
C ASP A 283 29.30 -0.68 -2.20
N GLU A 284 27.98 -0.49 -2.28
CA GLU A 284 27.34 0.83 -2.26
C GLU A 284 27.37 1.50 -0.87
N ALA A 285 27.45 0.69 0.20
CA ALA A 285 27.53 1.16 1.58
C ALA A 285 28.96 1.26 2.12
N GLY A 286 29.97 0.91 1.33
CA GLY A 286 31.38 0.93 1.75
C GLY A 286 31.83 -0.26 2.60
N GLY A 287 31.04 -1.33 2.69
CA GLY A 287 31.37 -2.57 3.41
C GLY A 287 30.15 -3.31 3.99
N ALA A 288 30.40 -4.43 4.66
CA ALA A 288 29.39 -5.18 5.42
C ALA A 288 29.18 -4.52 6.80
N PRO A 289 27.92 -4.44 7.30
CA PRO A 289 27.61 -3.69 8.53
C PRO A 289 28.34 -4.26 9.75
N LYS A 290 28.62 -3.39 10.73
CA LYS A 290 29.04 -3.84 12.06
C LYS A 290 27.95 -4.67 12.71
N LYS A 291 28.36 -5.55 13.63
CA LYS A 291 27.42 -6.36 14.40
C LYS A 291 26.56 -5.44 15.25
N ALA A 292 25.24 -5.60 15.17
CA ALA A 292 24.30 -4.77 15.90
C ALA A 292 23.29 -5.63 16.67
N ALA A 293 22.86 -5.12 17.82
CA ALA A 293 21.68 -5.64 18.48
C ALA A 293 20.43 -5.29 17.66
N VAL A 294 19.45 -6.19 17.63
CA VAL A 294 18.21 -6.00 16.87
C VAL A 294 17.04 -6.32 17.80
N ALA A 295 16.13 -5.36 17.95
CA ALA A 295 14.84 -5.56 18.58
C ALA A 295 13.73 -5.58 17.53
N VAL A 296 12.80 -6.51 17.67
CA VAL A 296 11.64 -6.74 16.84
C VAL A 296 10.40 -6.56 17.70
N LEU A 297 9.60 -5.54 17.39
CA LEU A 297 8.37 -5.21 18.11
C LEU A 297 7.19 -5.32 17.14
N VAL A 298 6.45 -6.42 17.23
CA VAL A 298 5.27 -6.66 16.38
C VAL A 298 4.01 -6.46 17.20
N GLY A 299 3.29 -5.36 16.95
CA GLY A 299 2.12 -4.98 17.75
C GLY A 299 0.95 -5.98 17.69
N THR A 300 0.86 -6.83 16.66
CA THR A 300 -0.13 -7.92 16.59
C THR A 300 0.29 -9.17 17.37
N HIS A 301 1.56 -9.26 17.78
CA HIS A 301 2.07 -10.37 18.59
C HIS A 301 2.16 -10.00 20.07
N LEU A 302 2.50 -8.75 20.38
CA LEU A 302 2.60 -8.26 21.74
C LEU A 302 1.20 -8.02 22.32
N ASP A 303 0.89 -8.66 23.44
CA ASP A 303 -0.38 -8.51 24.15
C ASP A 303 -0.24 -7.44 25.25
N PRO A 304 -0.95 -6.30 25.15
CA PRO A 304 -0.92 -5.27 26.19
C PRO A 304 -1.52 -5.70 27.53
N ALA A 305 -2.37 -6.74 27.54
CA ALA A 305 -3.04 -7.23 28.74
C ALA A 305 -2.26 -8.33 29.46
N THR A 306 -1.38 -9.04 28.76
CA THR A 306 -0.63 -10.18 29.30
C THR A 306 0.87 -9.87 29.26
N PRO A 307 1.55 -9.72 30.40
CA PRO A 307 2.98 -9.44 30.40
C PRO A 307 3.78 -10.62 29.83
N HIS A 308 4.86 -10.30 29.13
CA HIS A 308 5.82 -11.30 28.68
C HIS A 308 6.67 -11.73 29.87
N ARG A 309 6.44 -12.95 30.35
CA ARG A 309 7.21 -13.54 31.44
C ARG A 309 8.47 -14.20 30.90
N LEU A 310 9.62 -13.68 31.31
CA LEU A 310 10.91 -14.26 30.97
C LEU A 310 11.13 -15.60 31.71
N GLN A 311 12.07 -16.40 31.21
CA GLN A 311 12.41 -17.73 31.76
C GLN A 311 12.91 -17.65 33.21
N GLU A 312 12.85 -18.77 33.94
CA GLU A 312 13.18 -18.81 35.38
C GLU A 312 14.63 -18.41 35.70
N ASP A 313 15.56 -18.64 34.77
CA ASP A 313 16.98 -18.24 34.89
C ASP A 313 17.19 -16.73 34.92
N THR A 314 16.22 -15.95 34.42
CA THR A 314 16.18 -14.49 34.51
C THR A 314 15.46 -13.99 35.77
N GLY A 315 15.07 -14.88 36.68
CA GLY A 315 14.31 -14.56 37.88
C GLY A 315 12.81 -14.42 37.65
N GLY A 316 12.29 -14.85 36.49
CA GLY A 316 10.87 -14.81 36.17
C GLY A 316 10.32 -13.39 36.02
N VAL A 317 11.16 -12.44 35.58
CA VAL A 317 10.80 -11.05 35.33
C VAL A 317 9.62 -10.97 34.35
N GLU A 318 8.65 -10.13 34.69
CA GLU A 318 7.49 -9.82 33.84
C GLU A 318 7.74 -8.49 33.13
N ILE A 319 7.67 -8.52 31.80
CA ILE A 319 7.78 -7.34 30.94
C ILE A 319 6.37 -6.88 30.55
N HIS A 320 6.03 -5.63 30.86
CA HIS A 320 4.69 -5.09 30.70
C HIS A 320 4.56 -4.11 29.51
N THR A 321 5.66 -3.63 28.95
CA THR A 321 5.64 -2.54 27.96
C THR A 321 6.53 -2.83 26.75
N LEU A 322 6.21 -2.18 25.62
CA LEU A 322 7.07 -2.18 24.42
C LEU A 322 8.50 -1.68 24.72
N TRP A 323 8.64 -0.79 25.70
CA TRP A 323 9.92 -0.24 26.10
C TRP A 323 10.76 -1.25 26.86
N GLY A 324 10.16 -1.97 27.81
CA GLY A 324 10.80 -3.08 28.50
C GLY A 324 11.20 -4.19 27.54
N GLU A 325 10.31 -4.52 26.59
CA GLU A 325 10.56 -5.54 25.56
C GLU A 325 11.74 -5.15 24.66
N MET A 326 11.76 -3.91 24.17
CA MET A 326 12.88 -3.39 23.38
C MET A 326 14.19 -3.43 24.16
N ALA A 327 14.17 -3.01 25.43
CA ALA A 327 15.37 -2.95 26.25
C ALA A 327 15.95 -4.34 26.53
N TRP A 328 15.07 -5.30 26.82
CA TRP A 328 15.41 -6.70 26.98
C TRP A 328 16.01 -7.29 25.70
N GLN A 329 15.37 -7.08 24.55
CA GLN A 329 15.87 -7.63 23.29
C GLN A 329 17.21 -7.00 22.84
N LEU A 330 17.45 -5.72 23.15
CA LEU A 330 18.67 -5.02 22.75
C LEU A 330 19.88 -5.34 23.66
N ALA A 331 19.68 -5.43 24.98
CA ALA A 331 20.79 -5.52 25.93
C ALA A 331 20.52 -6.48 27.10
N GLY A 332 19.56 -7.41 26.95
CA GLY A 332 19.21 -8.40 27.96
C GLY A 332 18.80 -7.76 29.28
N MET A 333 19.19 -8.40 30.40
CA MET A 333 18.79 -7.97 31.74
C MET A 333 19.33 -6.58 32.08
N GLN A 334 20.54 -6.24 31.60
CA GLN A 334 21.13 -4.93 31.80
C GLN A 334 20.30 -3.83 31.14
N GLY A 335 19.81 -4.08 29.92
CA GLY A 335 18.89 -3.18 29.22
C GLY A 335 17.57 -3.03 29.96
N TYR A 336 16.94 -4.16 30.33
CA TYR A 336 15.67 -4.16 31.06
C TYR A 336 15.77 -3.37 32.38
N GLN A 337 16.83 -3.55 33.17
CA GLN A 337 17.03 -2.85 34.45
C GLN A 337 17.02 -1.32 34.30
N MET A 338 17.48 -0.77 33.17
CA MET A 338 17.41 0.66 32.91
C MET A 338 15.97 1.18 32.79
N LEU A 339 15.03 0.30 32.45
CA LEU A 339 13.62 0.62 32.20
C LEU A 339 12.64 -0.09 33.14
N ALA A 340 13.10 -0.91 34.09
CA ALA A 340 12.25 -1.70 35.00
C ALA A 340 11.20 -0.85 35.74
N ASP A 341 11.60 0.34 36.18
CA ASP A 341 10.72 1.30 36.85
C ASP A 341 9.64 1.88 35.92
N HIS A 342 9.95 2.04 34.64
CA HIS A 342 9.04 2.51 33.62
C HIS A 342 8.08 1.41 33.18
N ASP A 343 8.61 0.20 33.02
CA ASP A 343 7.89 -1.00 32.63
C ASP A 343 6.83 -1.38 33.67
N SER A 344 7.23 -1.52 34.94
CA SER A 344 6.32 -1.82 36.05
C SER A 344 5.21 -0.78 36.26
N LYS A 345 5.46 0.48 35.88
CA LYS A 345 4.48 1.58 35.97
C LYS A 345 3.66 1.77 34.68
N GLY A 346 3.98 1.05 33.61
CA GLY A 346 3.32 1.21 32.31
C GLY A 346 3.52 2.61 31.70
N ARG A 347 4.66 3.26 31.93
CA ARG A 347 4.93 4.64 31.49
C ARG A 347 6.07 4.72 30.51
N ALA A 348 5.94 5.57 29.50
CA ALA A 348 7.02 5.82 28.56
C ALA A 348 8.27 6.40 29.27
N PRO A 349 9.48 5.94 28.91
CA PRO A 349 10.73 6.48 29.42
C PRO A 349 11.04 7.85 28.82
N GLY A 350 11.86 8.64 29.53
CA GLY A 350 12.43 9.87 28.98
C GLY A 350 13.57 9.59 27.99
N SER A 351 13.87 10.56 27.12
CA SER A 351 14.90 10.43 26.07
C SER A 351 16.27 10.04 26.63
N ALA A 352 16.67 10.60 27.78
CA ALA A 352 17.99 10.34 28.37
C ALA A 352 18.22 8.87 28.75
N VAL A 353 17.17 8.13 29.12
CA VAL A 353 17.26 6.69 29.41
C VAL A 353 17.43 5.90 28.10
N LEU A 354 16.66 6.27 27.06
CA LEU A 354 16.75 5.64 25.75
C LEU A 354 18.10 5.88 25.08
N GLU A 355 18.66 7.08 25.20
CA GLU A 355 20.01 7.40 24.70
C GLU A 355 21.07 6.49 25.34
N ARG A 356 20.98 6.24 26.65
CA ARG A 356 21.90 5.32 27.34
C ARG A 356 21.71 3.87 26.90
N LEU A 357 20.47 3.43 26.73
CA LEU A 357 20.16 2.09 26.22
C LEU A 357 20.74 1.89 24.81
N PHE A 358 20.53 2.85 23.90
CA PHE A 358 21.03 2.76 22.54
C PHE A 358 22.55 2.91 22.45
N ALA A 359 23.18 3.68 23.34
CA ALA A 359 24.63 3.73 23.45
C ALA A 359 25.21 2.39 23.95
N LEU A 360 24.52 1.71 24.88
CA LEU A 360 24.91 0.38 25.36
C LEU A 360 24.76 -0.70 24.28
N ALA A 361 23.66 -0.67 23.52
CA ALA A 361 23.31 -1.68 22.53
C ALA A 361 23.77 -1.34 21.10
N GLY A 362 24.51 -0.25 20.93
CA GLY A 362 24.91 0.27 19.62
C GLY A 362 25.81 -0.71 18.84
N PRO A 363 25.94 -0.52 17.52
CA PRO A 363 26.77 -1.39 16.69
C PRO A 363 28.23 -1.43 17.15
N SER A 364 28.81 -2.63 17.25
CA SER A 364 30.18 -2.87 17.74
C SER A 364 31.11 -3.41 16.66
#